data_AF-A0A835R6Y4-F1
#
_entry.id   AF-A0A835R6Y4-F1
#
_cell.length_a   1.000
_cell.length_b   1.000
_cell.length_c   1.000
_cell.angle_alpha   90.00
_cell.angle_beta   90.00
_cell.angle_gamma   90.00
#
_symmetry.space_group_name_H-M   'P 1'
#
loop_
_entity.id
_entity.type
_entity.pdbx_description
1 polymer ?
#
loop_
_entity_poly.entity_id
_entity_poly.type
_entity_poly.pdbx_seq_one_letter_code
_entity_poly.pdbx_strand_id
1 'polypeptide(L)'
;MLQVADTDGDGLLDMEEFMTMAGFMDGEEEIIDPEEKHLREAFRLYEQDGQGCITARSLKRMLSRLGSSRPVEECRSMISPFDLNGDGVLCFDEFRAMMML
;
A
#
# COMPACT_ATOMS: atom_id res chain seq x y z
N MET A 1 -5.60 -29.08 15.70
CA MET A 1 -5.29 -27.64 15.76
C MET A 1 -6.53 -26.76 15.57
N LEU A 2 -7.57 -27.18 14.83
CA LEU A 2 -8.85 -26.46 14.74
C LEU A 2 -9.77 -26.65 15.96
N GLN A 3 -9.59 -27.75 16.69
CA GLN A 3 -10.46 -28.18 17.79
C GLN A 3 -10.34 -27.38 19.09
N VAL A 4 -9.49 -26.36 19.13
CA VAL A 4 -9.27 -25.51 20.32
C VAL A 4 -10.12 -24.23 20.24
N ALA A 5 -10.68 -23.94 19.07
CA ALA A 5 -11.40 -22.71 18.78
C ALA A 5 -12.90 -22.90 18.65
N ASP A 6 -13.29 -24.07 18.15
CA ASP A 6 -14.65 -24.61 18.21
C ASP A 6 -14.99 -24.85 19.70
N THR A 7 -15.58 -23.81 20.29
CA THR A 7 -15.88 -23.70 21.72
C THR A 7 -17.27 -24.26 22.01
N ASP A 8 -18.18 -24.18 21.04
CA ASP A 8 -19.51 -24.75 21.15
C ASP A 8 -19.57 -26.24 20.74
N GLY A 9 -18.54 -26.74 20.06
CA GLY A 9 -18.37 -28.14 19.69
C GLY A 9 -19.22 -28.56 18.51
N ASP A 10 -19.71 -27.62 17.70
CA ASP A 10 -20.52 -27.89 16.51
C ASP A 10 -19.68 -28.37 15.31
N GLY A 11 -18.35 -28.31 15.42
CA GLY A 11 -17.40 -28.73 14.40
C GLY A 11 -17.21 -27.72 13.27
N LEU A 12 -17.85 -26.56 13.37
CA LEU A 12 -17.68 -25.40 12.51
C LEU A 12 -16.95 -24.31 13.30
N LEU A 13 -16.57 -23.23 12.61
CA LEU A 13 -16.03 -22.03 13.26
C LEU A 13 -16.98 -20.90 12.93
N ASP A 14 -17.69 -20.41 13.93
CA ASP A 14 -18.53 -19.24 13.76
C ASP A 14 -17.71 -17.94 13.76
N MET A 15 -18.37 -16.81 13.52
CA MET A 15 -17.69 -15.51 13.44
C MET A 15 -17.07 -15.07 14.79
N GLU A 16 -17.63 -15.51 15.92
CA GLU A 16 -17.18 -15.17 17.27
C GLU A 16 -15.97 -16.05 17.67
N GLU A 17 -16.01 -17.34 17.33
CA GLU A 17 -14.90 -18.29 17.45
C GLU A 17 -13.75 -17.94 16.50
N PHE A 18 -14.05 -17.47 15.29
CA PHE A 18 -13.06 -16.98 14.33
C PHE A 18 -12.33 -15.74 14.87
N MET A 19 -13.06 -14.78 15.45
CA MET A 19 -12.44 -13.61 16.10
C MET A 19 -11.63 -14.00 17.32
N THR A 20 -12.07 -15.00 18.08
CA THR A 20 -11.37 -15.49 19.27
C THR A 20 -10.05 -16.17 18.87
N MET A 21 -10.03 -17.01 17.82
CA MET A 21 -8.81 -17.56 17.22
C MET A 21 -7.86 -16.48 16.70
N ALA A 22 -8.40 -15.53 15.93
CA ALA A 22 -7.63 -14.45 15.35
C ALA A 22 -7.01 -13.56 16.46
N GLY A 23 -7.70 -13.37 17.58
CA GLY A 23 -7.23 -12.58 18.72
C GLY A 23 -6.13 -13.24 19.57
N PHE A 24 -5.91 -14.56 19.44
CA PHE A 24 -4.79 -15.26 20.11
C PHE A 24 -3.51 -15.31 19.26
N MET A 25 -3.59 -14.89 17.98
CA MET A 25 -2.39 -14.54 17.22
C MET A 25 -2.01 -13.11 17.60
N ASP A 26 -1.03 -12.99 18.49
CA ASP A 26 -0.39 -11.75 18.95
C ASP A 26 0.38 -11.03 17.82
N GLY A 27 -0.32 -10.75 16.73
CA GLY A 27 0.07 -9.85 15.67
C GLY A 27 -1.11 -8.97 15.44
N GLU A 28 -0.97 -7.69 15.78
CA GLU A 28 -1.86 -6.62 15.37
C GLU A 28 -1.98 -6.64 13.83
N GLU A 29 -2.79 -7.53 13.27
CA GLU A 29 -3.41 -7.30 11.97
C GLU A 29 -4.44 -6.20 12.25
N GLU A 30 -3.91 -4.98 12.40
CA GLU A 30 -4.62 -3.77 12.05
C GLU A 30 -5.37 -4.11 10.76
N ILE A 31 -6.70 -3.95 10.77
CA ILE A 31 -7.54 -4.21 9.60
C ILE A 31 -7.15 -3.15 8.57
N ILE A 32 -6.01 -3.36 7.91
CA ILE A 32 -5.49 -2.48 6.88
C ILE A 32 -6.46 -2.66 5.74
N ASP A 33 -7.11 -1.55 5.39
CA ASP A 33 -8.00 -1.50 4.23
C ASP A 33 -7.29 -2.19 3.05
N PRO A 34 -7.91 -3.20 2.40
CA PRO A 34 -7.28 -3.88 1.28
C PRO A 34 -6.83 -2.90 0.18
N GLU A 35 -7.49 -1.75 0.03
CA GLU A 35 -7.02 -0.67 -0.85
C GLU A 35 -5.73 -0.02 -0.34
N GLU A 36 -5.63 0.27 0.96
CA GLU A 36 -4.41 0.83 1.55
C GLU A 36 -3.23 -0.13 1.38
N LYS A 37 -3.45 -1.44 1.57
CA LYS A 37 -2.41 -2.45 1.34
C LYS A 37 -1.92 -2.42 -0.10
N HIS A 38 -2.83 -2.42 -1.08
CA HIS A 38 -2.46 -2.34 -2.49
C HIS A 38 -1.74 -1.03 -2.84
N LEU A 39 -2.16 0.10 -2.26
CA LEU A 39 -1.49 1.38 -2.46
C LEU A 39 -0.08 1.37 -1.88
N ARG A 40 0.12 0.76 -0.71
CA ARG A 40 1.44 0.66 -0.07
C ARG A 40 2.37 -0.26 -0.85
N GLU A 41 1.85 -1.34 -1.44
CA GLU A 41 2.59 -2.19 -2.37
C GLU A 41 2.95 -1.46 -3.67
N ALA A 42 2.00 -0.75 -4.27
CA ALA A 42 2.23 0.06 -5.46
C ALA A 42 3.29 1.14 -5.17
N PHE A 43 3.17 1.86 -4.07
CA PHE A 43 4.13 2.87 -3.66
C PHE A 43 5.55 2.31 -3.58
N ARG A 44 5.74 1.13 -2.98
CA ARG A 44 7.05 0.44 -2.92
C ARG A 44 7.59 0.05 -4.29
N LEU A 45 6.73 -0.17 -5.30
CA LEU A 45 7.18 -0.45 -6.66
C LEU A 45 7.69 0.82 -7.37
N TYR A 46 7.08 1.97 -7.09
CA TYR A 46 7.50 3.28 -7.63
C TYR A 46 8.69 3.88 -6.85
N GLU A 47 8.75 3.68 -5.55
CA GLU A 47 9.83 4.10 -4.65
C GLU A 47 11.01 3.12 -4.80
N GLN A 48 11.93 3.44 -5.70
CA GLN A 48 13.10 2.60 -5.99
C GLN A 48 14.41 3.16 -5.45
N ASP A 49 14.41 4.37 -4.90
CA ASP A 49 15.64 5.04 -4.46
C ASP A 49 15.90 4.83 -2.95
N GLY A 50 14.99 4.15 -2.23
CA GLY A 50 15.07 3.90 -0.79
C GLY A 50 14.91 5.17 0.04
N GLN A 51 14.31 6.22 -0.54
CA GLN A 51 14.18 7.53 0.11
C GLN A 51 12.87 7.68 0.88
N GLY A 52 11.98 6.69 0.78
CA GLY A 52 10.62 6.79 1.33
C GLY A 52 9.71 7.76 0.58
N CYS A 53 10.13 8.23 -0.60
CA CYS A 53 9.38 9.14 -1.46
C CYS A 53 9.61 8.82 -2.95
N ILE A 54 8.57 9.02 -3.76
CA ILE A 54 8.64 8.81 -5.20
C ILE A 54 9.24 10.06 -5.83
N THR A 55 10.43 9.92 -6.39
CA THR A 55 11.09 11.00 -7.12
C THR A 55 10.70 10.98 -8.59
N ALA A 56 10.86 12.09 -9.30
CA ALA A 56 10.68 12.10 -10.76
C ALA A 56 11.55 11.05 -11.50
N ARG A 57 12.71 10.69 -10.93
CA ARG A 57 13.56 9.63 -11.48
C ARG A 57 12.99 8.24 -11.22
N SER A 58 12.48 7.99 -10.02
CA SER A 58 11.89 6.70 -9.66
C SER A 58 10.60 6.44 -10.43
N LEU A 59 9.75 7.47 -10.54
CA LEU A 59 8.58 7.47 -11.40
C LEU A 59 8.94 7.16 -12.85
N LYS A 60 9.93 7.85 -13.42
CA LYS A 60 10.42 7.57 -14.78
C LYS A 60 10.85 6.13 -14.95
N ARG A 61 11.66 5.58 -14.03
CA ARG A 61 12.15 4.19 -14.13
C ARG A 61 10.99 3.21 -14.12
N MET A 62 10.01 3.41 -13.26
CA MET A 62 8.82 2.56 -13.20
C MET A 62 7.98 2.67 -14.48
N LEU A 63 7.75 3.88 -14.98
CA LEU A 63 7.06 4.12 -16.25
C LEU A 63 7.79 3.47 -17.44
N SER A 64 9.12 3.53 -17.48
CA SER A 64 9.93 2.81 -18.48
C SER A 64 9.76 1.29 -18.38
N ARG A 65 9.65 0.72 -17.17
CA ARG A 65 9.39 -0.72 -16.96
C ARG A 65 8.00 -1.14 -17.42
N LEU A 66 7.02 -0.24 -17.33
CA LEU A 66 5.65 -0.43 -17.82
C LEU A 66 5.53 -0.19 -19.34
N GLY A 67 6.64 0.07 -20.04
CA GLY A 67 6.67 0.29 -21.49
C GLY A 67 6.32 1.72 -21.92
N SER A 68 6.08 2.64 -20.99
CA SER A 68 5.79 4.05 -21.27
C SER A 68 6.94 4.92 -20.77
N SER A 69 8.02 5.02 -21.52
CA SER A 69 9.13 5.89 -21.13
C SER A 69 8.80 7.36 -21.39
N ARG A 70 8.91 8.20 -20.36
CA ARG A 70 8.77 9.66 -20.44
C ARG A 70 10.05 10.39 -20.03
N PRO A 71 10.31 11.61 -20.51
CA PRO A 71 11.38 12.45 -20.00
C PRO A 71 11.16 12.80 -18.52
N VAL A 72 12.24 13.15 -17.82
CA VAL A 72 12.18 13.45 -16.38
C VAL A 72 11.35 14.71 -16.12
N GLU A 73 11.41 15.65 -17.04
CA GLU A 73 10.68 16.92 -17.04
C GLU A 73 9.17 16.67 -17.05
N GLU A 74 8.70 15.72 -17.85
CA GLU A 74 7.29 15.34 -17.88
C GLU A 74 6.87 14.60 -16.62
N CYS A 75 7.75 13.75 -16.06
CA CYS A 75 7.51 13.11 -14.76
C CYS A 75 7.39 14.15 -13.63
N ARG A 76 8.17 15.23 -13.69
CA ARG A 76 8.02 16.37 -12.75
C ARG A 76 6.67 17.06 -12.92
N SER A 77 6.22 17.28 -14.16
CA SER A 77 4.89 17.83 -14.42
C SER A 77 3.76 16.91 -13.94
N MET A 78 3.97 15.59 -13.90
CA MET A 78 3.02 14.64 -13.33
C MET A 78 2.98 14.71 -11.80
N ILE A 79 4.11 14.99 -11.15
CA ILE A 79 4.21 15.11 -9.68
C ILE A 79 3.63 16.43 -9.20
N SER A 80 3.91 17.54 -9.90
CA SER A 80 3.59 18.91 -9.46
C SER A 80 2.15 19.17 -8.99
N PRO A 81 1.08 18.57 -9.55
CA PRO A 81 -0.29 18.77 -9.06
C PRO A 81 -0.58 18.08 -7.72
N PHE A 82 0.20 17.07 -7.35
CA PHE A 82 0.00 16.22 -6.17
C PHE A 82 1.05 16.45 -5.09
N ASP A 83 2.15 17.11 -5.43
CA ASP A 83 3.16 17.62 -4.51
C ASP A 83 2.58 18.81 -3.72
N LEU A 84 1.93 18.51 -2.60
CA LEU A 84 1.21 19.49 -1.78
C LEU A 84 2.18 20.25 -0.87
N ASN A 85 3.29 19.62 -0.50
CA ASN A 85 4.30 20.22 0.37
C ASN A 85 5.36 21.03 -0.42
N GLY A 86 5.45 20.85 -1.74
CA GLY A 86 6.37 21.56 -2.63
C GLY A 86 7.81 21.07 -2.58
N ASP A 87 8.06 19.84 -2.12
CA ASP A 87 9.41 19.27 -1.99
C ASP A 87 9.93 18.63 -3.30
N GLY A 88 9.09 18.57 -4.34
CA GLY A 88 9.40 18.03 -5.66
C GLY A 88 9.41 16.51 -5.73
N VAL A 89 8.92 15.82 -4.71
CA VAL A 89 8.72 14.36 -4.65
C VAL A 89 7.28 14.06 -4.20
N LEU A 90 6.89 12.78 -4.17
CA LEU A 90 5.61 12.37 -3.59
C LEU A 90 5.87 11.52 -2.36
N CYS A 91 5.36 11.94 -1.21
CA CYS A 91 5.22 11.06 -0.06
C CYS A 91 4.06 10.07 -0.27
N PHE A 92 3.89 9.12 0.67
CA PHE A 92 2.84 8.12 0.59
C PHE A 92 1.43 8.76 0.51
N ASP A 93 1.17 9.80 1.30
CA ASP A 93 -0.14 10.46 1.34
C ASP A 93 -0.45 11.20 0.03
N GLU A 94 0.54 11.86 -0.56
CA GLU A 94 0.40 12.54 -1.86
C GLU A 94 0.22 11.55 -3.00
N PHE A 95 0.96 10.43 -2.98
CA PHE A 95 0.75 9.34 -3.93
C PHE A 95 -0.63 8.68 -3.79
N ARG A 96 -1.11 8.52 -2.55
CA ARG A 96 -2.47 8.03 -2.29
C ARG A 96 -3.50 8.99 -2.87
N ALA A 97 -3.37 10.29 -2.65
CA ALA A 97 -4.25 11.29 -3.25
C ALA A 97 -4.23 11.23 -4.79
N MET A 98 -3.07 10.97 -5.39
CA MET A 98 -2.93 10.75 -6.84
C MET A 98 -3.68 9.52 -7.35
N MET A 99 -3.71 8.43 -6.59
CA MET A 99 -4.34 7.16 -6.97
C MET A 99 -5.84 7.10 -6.65
N MET A 100 -6.32 7.95 -5.74
CA MET A 100 -7.73 8.03 -5.33
C MET A 100 -8.54 9.10 -6.10
N LEU A 101 -7.93 9.74 -7.11
CA LEU A 101 -8.56 10.73 -7.99
C LEU A 101 -9.19 10.08 -9.23
#